data_AF-A0A7V2PT96-F1
#
_entry.id   AF-A0A7V2PT96-F1
#
_cell.length_a   1.000
_cell.length_b   1.000
_cell.length_c   1.000
_cell.angle_alpha   90.00
_cell.angle_beta   90.00
_cell.angle_gamma   90.00
#
_symmetry.space_group_name_H-M   'P 1'
#
loop_
_entity.id
_entity.type
_entity.pdbx_description
1 polymer ?
#
loop_
_entity_poly.entity_id
_entity_poly.type
_entity_poly.pdbx_seq_one_letter_code
_entity_poly.pdbx_strand_id
1 'polypeptide(L)'
;SLIGGVPVLLYDIWATKASAALSVWNTQNLTPSPPLWDVFISFSPYLLILIFSLIGLLIGKLSVRKVNYLPYIWLILGFLLLYLPVNLQRRFMMGLYIPIIISTFILLNNQQRVWGREKTNRIIMLFYILSLPTNIILMAGTINGIQTRAPMLYFSQSETSAFQWIRENTAEDALILAGPETGLYIPAQTGRRVIYGHPFETVDAEQMKDDVVNYYSGNLDCTQFLKKNSVDYVFWGARELGFGETPFSCGEKEVYKESGLTIYKVIH
;
A
#
# COMPACT_ATOMS: atom_id res chain seq x y z
N SER A 1 -1.43 -25.79 11.93
CA SER A 1 -2.20 -26.87 11.30
C SER A 1 -2.41 -26.52 9.82
N LEU A 2 -1.54 -27.00 8.92
CA LEU A 2 -1.59 -26.67 7.48
C LEU A 2 -2.86 -27.19 6.78
N ILE A 3 -3.52 -28.21 7.34
CA ILE A 3 -4.68 -28.91 6.78
C ILE A 3 -5.91 -28.00 6.62
N GLY A 4 -6.06 -26.96 7.46
CA GLY A 4 -7.19 -26.03 7.37
C GLY A 4 -7.04 -24.97 6.28
N GLY A 5 -5.80 -24.64 5.88
CA GLY A 5 -5.54 -23.57 4.91
C GLY A 5 -5.64 -24.00 3.45
N VAL A 6 -5.37 -25.28 3.17
CA VAL A 6 -5.35 -25.81 1.80
C VAL A 6 -6.72 -25.69 1.10
N PRO A 7 -7.86 -26.06 1.72
CA PRO A 7 -9.16 -25.90 1.09
C PRO A 7 -9.51 -24.46 0.73
N VAL A 8 -9.14 -23.50 1.59
CA VAL A 8 -9.35 -22.06 1.36
C VAL A 8 -8.50 -21.58 0.18
N LEU A 9 -7.23 -21.96 0.14
CA LEU A 9 -6.34 -21.62 -0.98
C LEU A 9 -6.84 -22.18 -2.32
N LEU A 10 -7.33 -23.42 -2.32
CA LEU A 10 -7.89 -24.04 -3.53
C LEU A 10 -9.17 -23.32 -3.99
N TYR A 11 -10.02 -22.92 -3.05
CA TYR A 11 -11.21 -22.13 -3.34
C TYR A 11 -10.85 -20.77 -3.94
N ASP A 12 -9.89 -20.05 -3.36
CA ASP A 12 -9.45 -18.74 -3.84
C ASP A 12 -8.86 -18.82 -5.27
N ILE A 13 -8.06 -19.86 -5.54
CA ILE A 13 -7.52 -20.12 -6.88
C ILE A 13 -8.63 -20.42 -7.89
N TRP A 14 -9.65 -21.17 -7.48
CA TRP A 14 -10.78 -21.48 -8.34
C TRP A 14 -11.62 -20.23 -8.63
N ALA A 15 -11.97 -19.46 -7.59
CA ALA A 15 -12.79 -18.25 -7.71
C ALA A 15 -12.12 -17.17 -8.58
N THR A 16 -10.80 -16.99 -8.43
CA THR A 16 -10.03 -16.03 -9.25
C THR A 16 -9.96 -16.43 -10.72
N LYS A 17 -9.91 -17.72 -11.04
CA LYS A 17 -9.91 -18.21 -12.43
C LYS A 17 -11.30 -18.27 -13.07
N ALA A 18 -12.35 -18.44 -12.27
CA ALA A 18 -13.72 -18.53 -12.76
C ALA A 18 -14.29 -17.19 -13.24
N SER A 19 -13.77 -16.06 -12.74
CA SER A 19 -14.22 -14.70 -13.08
C SER A 19 -13.21 -13.99 -13.97
N ALA A 20 -13.65 -13.50 -15.13
CA ALA A 20 -12.80 -12.74 -16.05
C ALA A 20 -12.23 -11.47 -15.39
N ALA A 21 -13.06 -10.74 -14.64
CA ALA A 21 -12.63 -9.53 -13.92
C ALA A 21 -11.59 -9.85 -12.82
N LEU A 22 -11.80 -10.92 -12.05
CA LEU A 22 -10.85 -11.33 -11.01
C LEU A 22 -9.54 -11.86 -11.60
N SER A 23 -9.60 -12.49 -12.77
CA SER A 23 -8.39 -12.94 -13.47
C SER A 23 -7.53 -11.76 -13.92
N VAL A 24 -8.13 -10.73 -14.54
CA VAL A 24 -7.39 -9.52 -14.94
C VAL A 24 -6.82 -8.80 -13.71
N TRP A 25 -7.64 -8.62 -12.67
CA TRP A 25 -7.23 -8.08 -11.38
C TRP A 25 -6.03 -8.86 -10.78
N ASN A 26 -6.03 -10.18 -10.85
CA ASN A 26 -4.95 -11.00 -10.31
C ASN A 26 -3.65 -10.91 -11.14
N THR A 27 -3.75 -10.68 -12.45
CA THR A 27 -2.56 -10.53 -13.32
C THR A 27 -1.82 -9.22 -13.09
N GLN A 28 -2.53 -8.13 -12.79
CA GLN A 28 -1.92 -6.83 -12.49
C GLN A 28 -1.44 -6.71 -11.04
N ASN A 29 -1.92 -7.56 -10.13
CA ASN A 29 -1.56 -7.55 -8.71
C ASN A 29 -0.18 -8.16 -8.43
N LEU A 30 0.84 -7.53 -9.01
CA LEU A 30 2.23 -7.88 -8.84
C LEU A 30 2.82 -7.08 -7.68
N THR A 31 3.28 -7.80 -6.66
CA THR A 31 4.05 -7.23 -5.55
C THR A 31 5.45 -7.84 -5.54
N PRO A 32 6.30 -7.47 -6.52
CA PRO A 32 7.62 -8.06 -6.66
C PRO A 32 8.43 -7.88 -5.38
N SER A 33 9.28 -8.85 -5.09
CA SER A 33 10.24 -8.74 -3.99
C SER A 33 11.07 -7.49 -4.20
N PRO A 34 11.22 -6.63 -3.18
CA PRO A 34 12.15 -5.53 -3.29
C PRO A 34 13.58 -6.06 -3.49
N PRO A 35 14.45 -5.27 -4.13
CA PRO A 35 15.83 -5.66 -4.32
C PRO A 35 16.53 -5.91 -2.98
N LEU A 36 17.59 -6.71 -3.01
CA LEU A 36 18.29 -7.16 -1.80
C LEU A 36 18.72 -6.01 -0.89
N TRP A 37 19.18 -4.88 -1.45
CA TRP A 37 19.59 -3.72 -0.67
C TRP A 37 18.44 -3.09 0.12
N ASP A 38 17.23 -3.01 -0.45
CA ASP A 38 16.05 -2.51 0.24
C ASP A 38 15.64 -3.44 1.39
N VAL A 39 15.77 -4.75 1.18
CA VAL A 39 15.59 -5.76 2.25
C VAL A 39 16.60 -5.54 3.37
N PHE A 40 17.88 -5.33 3.04
CA PHE A 40 18.93 -5.06 4.00
C PHE A 40 18.67 -3.78 4.80
N ILE A 41 18.31 -2.69 4.13
CA ILE A 41 18.00 -1.41 4.78
C ILE A 41 16.76 -1.54 5.65
N SER A 42 15.70 -2.21 5.16
CA SER A 42 14.45 -2.41 5.89
C SER A 42 14.70 -3.16 7.19
N PHE A 43 15.40 -4.30 7.16
CA PHE A 43 15.67 -5.07 8.38
C PHE A 43 16.90 -4.60 9.16
N SER A 44 17.54 -3.50 8.75
CA SER A 44 18.59 -2.88 9.53
C SER A 44 18.01 -2.23 10.80
N PRO A 45 18.73 -2.27 11.92
CA PRO A 45 20.08 -2.82 12.05
C PRO A 45 20.12 -4.31 12.45
N TYR A 46 18.99 -4.92 12.78
CA TYR A 46 18.93 -6.27 13.36
C TYR A 46 19.48 -7.37 12.45
N LEU A 47 19.30 -7.23 11.12
CA LEU A 47 19.83 -8.18 10.15
C LEU A 47 21.37 -8.20 10.12
N LEU A 48 22.03 -7.05 10.30
CA LEU A 48 23.49 -6.98 10.37
C LEU A 48 24.03 -7.79 11.56
N ILE A 49 23.40 -7.64 12.72
CA ILE A 49 23.78 -8.37 13.94
C ILE A 49 23.58 -9.87 13.76
N LEU A 50 22.46 -10.25 13.16
CA LEU A 50 22.15 -11.63 12.87
C LEU A 50 23.28 -12.25 12.04
N ILE A 51 23.70 -11.59 10.96
CA ILE A 51 24.79 -12.04 10.09
C ILE A 51 26.11 -12.15 10.88
N PHE A 52 26.48 -11.13 11.64
CA PHE A 52 27.69 -11.17 12.46
C PHE A 52 27.68 -12.31 13.50
N SER A 53 26.52 -12.58 14.08
CA SER A 53 26.39 -13.61 15.11
C SER A 53 26.26 -15.02 14.52
N LEU A 54 25.76 -15.14 13.27
CA LEU A 54 25.81 -16.38 12.49
C LEU A 54 27.25 -16.79 12.16
N ILE A 55 28.16 -15.85 11.90
CA ILE A 55 29.59 -16.14 11.72
C ILE A 55 30.16 -16.83 12.98
N GLY A 56 29.74 -16.42 14.18
CA GLY A 56 30.13 -17.08 15.43
C GLY A 56 29.63 -18.52 15.56
N LEU A 57 28.48 -18.85 14.96
CA LEU A 57 27.98 -20.23 14.86
C LEU A 57 28.80 -21.05 13.86
N LEU A 58 29.10 -20.50 12.68
CA LEU A 58 29.84 -21.18 11.62
C LEU A 58 31.29 -21.52 12.03
N ILE A 59 31.93 -20.66 12.82
CA ILE A 59 33.28 -20.88 13.36
C ILE A 59 33.25 -21.79 14.61
N GLY A 60 32.09 -22.32 15.00
CA GLY A 60 31.94 -23.26 16.12
C GLY A 60 32.10 -22.62 17.51
N LYS A 61 32.10 -21.28 17.60
CA LYS A 61 32.24 -20.56 18.89
C LYS A 61 30.91 -20.41 19.64
N LEU A 62 29.80 -20.69 18.97
CA LEU A 62 28.45 -20.62 19.51
C LEU A 62 27.72 -21.93 19.27
N SER A 63 26.69 -22.21 20.07
CA SER A 63 25.77 -23.32 19.84
C SER A 63 24.32 -22.88 20.01
N VAL A 64 23.43 -23.46 19.20
CA VAL A 64 21.99 -23.20 19.28
C VAL A 64 21.30 -24.35 20.00
N ARG A 65 20.49 -24.03 21.01
CA ARG A 65 19.63 -25.02 21.68
C ARG A 65 18.48 -25.43 20.75
N LYS A 66 18.08 -26.71 20.79
CA LYS A 66 16.96 -27.24 19.97
C LYS A 66 15.66 -26.43 20.10
N VAL A 67 15.37 -25.92 21.30
CA VAL A 67 14.20 -25.06 21.59
C VAL A 67 14.16 -23.80 20.69
N ASN A 68 15.31 -23.36 20.20
CA ASN A 68 15.44 -22.14 19.41
C ASN A 68 15.38 -22.41 17.90
N TYR A 69 15.13 -23.63 17.43
CA TYR A 69 15.11 -23.91 15.97
C TYR A 69 13.97 -23.22 15.23
N LEU A 70 12.83 -23.01 15.89
CA LEU A 70 11.64 -22.43 15.29
C LEU A 70 11.90 -21.06 14.59
N PRO A 71 12.47 -20.04 15.26
CA PRO A 71 12.73 -18.74 14.62
C PRO A 71 13.73 -18.85 13.45
N TYR A 72 14.71 -19.74 13.50
CA TYR A 72 15.64 -19.95 12.37
C TYR A 72 14.96 -20.63 11.18
N ILE A 73 14.13 -21.65 11.43
CA ILE A 73 13.35 -22.31 10.38
C ILE A 73 12.39 -21.31 9.74
N TRP A 74 11.70 -20.50 10.55
CA TRP A 74 10.81 -19.45 10.06
C TRP A 74 11.58 -18.42 9.23
N LEU A 75 12.74 -17.96 9.69
CA LEU A 75 13.59 -17.04 8.93
C LEU A 75 13.96 -17.62 7.57
N ILE A 76 14.47 -18.85 7.53
CA ILE A 76 14.89 -19.53 6.30
C ILE A 76 13.69 -19.70 5.35
N LEU A 77 12.58 -20.24 5.85
CA LEU A 77 11.37 -20.43 5.05
C LEU A 77 10.80 -19.10 4.54
N GLY A 78 10.82 -18.05 5.37
CA GLY A 78 10.33 -16.73 4.98
C GLY A 78 11.18 -16.09 3.88
N PHE A 79 12.51 -16.21 3.94
CA PHE A 79 13.38 -15.76 2.85
C PHE A 79 13.23 -16.62 1.59
N LEU A 80 13.04 -17.93 1.71
CA LEU A 80 12.73 -18.80 0.55
C LEU A 80 11.42 -18.40 -0.12
N LEU A 81 10.37 -18.13 0.67
CA LEU A 81 9.08 -17.67 0.16
C LEU A 81 9.14 -16.27 -0.45
N LEU A 82 10.01 -15.40 0.08
CA LEU A 82 10.24 -14.05 -0.45
C LEU A 82 10.80 -14.06 -1.87
N TYR A 83 11.61 -15.06 -2.22
CA TYR A 83 12.23 -15.19 -3.56
C TYR A 83 11.60 -16.29 -4.42
N LEU A 84 10.55 -16.94 -3.94
CA LEU A 84 9.76 -17.88 -4.74
C LEU A 84 9.04 -17.10 -5.85
N PRO A 85 8.99 -17.57 -7.11
CA PRO A 85 8.36 -16.84 -8.22
C PRO A 85 6.82 -16.86 -8.12
N VAL A 86 6.28 -16.13 -7.16
CA VAL A 86 4.84 -15.95 -6.91
C VAL A 86 4.48 -14.46 -6.89
N ASN A 87 3.27 -14.08 -7.29
CA ASN A 87 2.87 -12.67 -7.44
C ASN A 87 2.85 -11.87 -6.11
N LEU A 88 2.86 -12.57 -4.97
CA LEU A 88 2.66 -12.02 -3.62
C LEU A 88 3.94 -12.00 -2.75
N GLN A 89 5.13 -12.02 -3.38
CA GLN A 89 6.43 -12.08 -2.70
C GLN A 89 6.58 -11.10 -1.54
N ARG A 90 6.29 -9.80 -1.77
CA ARG A 90 6.49 -8.75 -0.76
C ARG A 90 5.62 -8.95 0.50
N ARG A 91 4.50 -9.66 0.40
CA ARG A 91 3.63 -9.94 1.56
C ARG A 91 4.30 -10.87 2.58
N PHE A 92 5.18 -11.76 2.14
CA PHE A 92 5.95 -12.63 3.04
C PHE A 92 6.97 -11.88 3.89
N MET A 93 7.34 -10.64 3.51
CA MET A 93 8.25 -9.81 4.31
C MET A 93 7.63 -9.36 5.63
N MET A 94 6.30 -9.16 5.69
CA MET A 94 5.64 -8.61 6.88
C MET A 94 5.86 -9.47 8.13
N GLY A 95 6.00 -10.79 7.95
CA GLY A 95 6.26 -11.74 9.04
C GLY A 95 7.74 -11.92 9.40
N LEU A 96 8.69 -11.42 8.60
CA LEU A 96 10.13 -11.72 8.78
C LEU A 96 10.78 -10.96 9.94
N TYR A 97 10.22 -9.82 10.37
CA TYR A 97 10.77 -9.05 11.49
C TYR A 97 10.84 -9.85 12.79
N ILE A 98 9.81 -10.64 13.07
CA ILE A 98 9.69 -11.43 14.30
C ILE A 98 10.85 -12.46 14.42
N PRO A 99 11.05 -13.38 13.45
CA PRO A 99 12.14 -14.35 13.55
C PRO A 99 13.52 -13.69 13.48
N ILE A 100 13.69 -12.57 12.77
CA ILE A 100 14.97 -11.82 12.76
C ILE A 100 15.31 -11.32 14.16
N ILE A 101 14.40 -10.58 14.80
CA ILE A 101 14.63 -10.00 16.13
C ILE A 101 14.91 -11.10 17.16
N ILE A 102 14.07 -12.15 17.20
CA ILE A 102 14.23 -13.27 18.12
C ILE A 102 15.59 -13.96 17.91
N SER A 103 15.94 -14.27 16.66
CA SER A 103 17.21 -14.91 16.33
C SER A 103 18.41 -14.05 16.74
N THR A 104 18.34 -12.74 16.50
CA THR A 104 19.37 -11.78 16.88
C THR A 104 19.61 -11.77 18.38
N PHE A 105 18.54 -11.68 19.21
CA PHE A 105 18.70 -11.67 20.67
C PHE A 105 19.18 -13.01 21.23
N ILE A 106 18.74 -14.13 20.66
CA ILE A 106 19.24 -15.46 21.05
C ILE A 106 20.75 -15.55 20.82
N LEU A 107 21.22 -15.13 19.65
CA LEU A 107 22.65 -15.21 19.33
C LEU A 107 23.47 -14.21 20.13
N LEU A 108 23.00 -12.97 20.32
CA LEU A 108 23.67 -11.98 21.17
C LEU A 108 23.81 -12.47 22.62
N ASN A 109 22.78 -13.11 23.17
CA ASN A 109 22.86 -13.67 24.52
C ASN A 109 23.93 -14.77 24.62
N ASN A 110 24.04 -15.61 23.59
CA ASN A 110 25.13 -16.60 23.52
C ASN A 110 26.50 -15.94 23.36
N GLN A 111 26.56 -14.82 22.63
CA GLN A 111 27.78 -14.04 22.40
C GLN A 111 28.36 -13.42 23.68
N GLN A 112 27.54 -13.20 24.71
CA GLN A 112 28.02 -12.71 26.01
C GLN A 112 29.11 -13.62 26.61
N ARG A 113 29.07 -14.93 26.29
CA ARG A 113 30.09 -15.90 26.73
C ARG A 113 31.43 -15.72 26.04
N VAL A 114 31.43 -15.15 24.83
CA VAL A 114 32.64 -14.97 23.99
C VAL A 114 33.20 -13.55 24.13
N TRP A 115 32.34 -12.53 24.13
CA TRP A 115 32.74 -11.12 24.13
C TRP A 115 32.65 -10.44 25.50
N GLY A 116 32.06 -11.12 26.48
CA GLY A 116 31.74 -10.54 27.78
C GLY A 116 30.44 -9.74 27.76
N ARG A 117 29.83 -9.62 28.95
CA ARG A 117 28.53 -8.97 29.14
C ARG A 117 28.55 -7.48 28.79
N GLU A 118 29.60 -6.76 29.17
CA GLU A 118 29.70 -5.32 28.93
C GLU A 118 29.74 -4.96 27.44
N LYS A 119 30.59 -5.62 26.66
CA LYS A 119 30.69 -5.37 25.21
C LYS A 119 29.36 -5.67 24.52
N THR A 120 28.73 -6.79 24.87
CA THR A 120 27.43 -7.18 24.32
C THR A 120 26.34 -6.15 24.65
N ASN A 121 26.30 -5.65 25.89
CA ASN A 121 25.35 -4.61 26.30
C ASN A 121 25.57 -3.29 25.55
N ARG A 122 26.83 -2.87 25.32
CA ARG A 122 27.13 -1.67 24.51
C ARG A 122 26.66 -1.81 23.07
N ILE A 123 26.85 -2.99 22.48
CA ILE A 123 26.37 -3.31 21.12
C ILE A 123 24.84 -3.22 21.08
N ILE A 124 24.15 -3.86 22.02
CA ILE A 124 22.68 -3.80 22.13
C ILE A 124 22.20 -2.34 22.26
N MET A 125 22.85 -1.55 23.11
CA MET A 125 22.52 -0.13 23.31
C MET A 125 22.70 0.69 22.04
N LEU A 126 23.83 0.51 21.33
CA LEU A 126 24.09 1.17 20.05
C LEU A 126 22.96 0.88 19.04
N PHE A 127 22.49 -0.35 18.99
CA PHE A 127 21.43 -0.73 18.06
C PHE A 127 20.06 -0.21 18.45
N TYR A 128 19.74 -0.14 19.75
CA TYR A 128 18.57 0.59 20.20
C TYR A 128 18.63 2.05 19.75
N ILE A 129 19.77 2.73 19.93
CA ILE A 129 19.96 4.12 19.48
C ILE A 129 19.78 4.23 17.97
N LEU A 130 20.35 3.32 17.17
CA LEU A 130 20.21 3.31 15.71
C LEU A 130 18.77 3.02 15.23
N SER A 131 17.92 2.44 16.07
CA SER A 131 16.49 2.22 15.74
C SER A 131 15.60 3.44 16.04
N LEU A 132 16.09 4.42 16.79
CA LEU A 132 15.32 5.62 17.15
C LEU A 132 15.06 6.58 15.97
N PRO A 133 16.03 6.88 15.08
CA PRO A 133 15.85 7.86 14.01
C PRO A 133 14.61 7.60 13.14
N THR A 134 14.38 6.36 12.71
CA THR A 134 13.23 6.02 11.87
C THR A 134 11.91 6.34 12.58
N ASN A 135 11.78 5.98 13.86
CA ASN A 135 10.59 6.28 14.66
C ASN A 135 10.41 7.79 14.87
N ILE A 136 11.49 8.51 15.13
CA ILE A 136 11.47 9.97 15.30
C ILE A 136 11.05 10.66 14.00
N ILE A 137 11.61 10.26 12.85
CA ILE A 137 11.27 10.82 11.54
C ILE A 137 9.80 10.57 11.22
N LEU A 138 9.28 9.36 11.46
CA LEU A 138 7.87 9.04 11.26
C LEU A 138 6.95 9.88 12.15
N MET A 139 7.27 10.00 13.45
CA MET A 139 6.50 10.84 14.37
C MET A 139 6.56 12.31 13.96
N ALA A 140 7.74 12.83 13.64
CA ALA A 140 7.93 14.22 13.22
C ALA A 140 7.17 14.52 11.93
N GLY A 141 7.24 13.65 10.93
CA GLY A 141 6.48 13.77 9.68
C GLY A 141 4.97 13.74 9.91
N THR A 142 4.49 12.87 10.80
CA THR A 142 3.07 12.81 11.17
C THR A 142 2.61 14.09 11.86
N ILE A 143 3.37 14.57 12.85
CA ILE A 143 3.08 15.83 13.56
C ILE A 143 3.09 17.01 12.58
N ASN A 144 4.07 17.06 11.68
CA ASN A 144 4.15 18.10 10.66
C ASN A 144 2.95 18.06 9.71
N GLY A 145 2.52 16.87 9.26
CA GLY A 145 1.34 16.71 8.41
C GLY A 145 0.05 17.16 9.11
N ILE A 146 -0.07 16.91 10.42
CA ILE A 146 -1.18 17.39 11.25
C ILE A 146 -1.16 18.92 11.36
N GLN A 147 -0.01 19.51 11.70
CA GLN A 147 0.13 20.95 11.89
C GLN A 147 -0.10 21.74 10.60
N THR A 148 0.34 21.20 9.47
CA THR A 148 0.19 21.84 8.15
C THR A 148 -1.16 21.55 7.49
N ARG A 149 -2.00 20.69 8.10
CA ARG A 149 -3.25 20.19 7.52
C ARG A 149 -3.04 19.70 6.09
N ALA A 150 -2.04 18.85 5.92
CA ALA A 150 -1.62 18.38 4.60
C ALA A 150 -2.83 17.81 3.80
N PRO A 151 -3.06 18.22 2.54
CA PRO A 151 -4.21 17.79 1.73
C PRO A 151 -4.31 16.29 1.47
N MET A 152 -3.23 15.54 1.68
CA MET A 152 -3.21 14.07 1.62
C MET A 152 -3.75 13.41 2.89
N LEU A 153 -3.84 14.14 4.02
CA LEU A 153 -4.29 13.63 5.31
C LEU A 153 -5.64 14.19 5.75
N TYR A 154 -6.03 15.36 5.22
CA TYR A 154 -7.26 16.06 5.59
C TYR A 154 -8.09 16.37 4.36
N PHE A 155 -9.41 16.20 4.49
CA PHE A 155 -10.37 16.74 3.55
C PHE A 155 -10.69 18.18 3.88
N SER A 156 -10.89 19.00 2.86
CA SER A 156 -11.47 20.32 3.05
C SER A 156 -12.93 20.21 3.49
N GLN A 157 -13.48 21.31 4.02
CA GLN A 157 -14.91 21.38 4.31
C GLN A 157 -15.74 21.18 3.04
N SER A 158 -15.32 21.76 1.91
CA SER A 158 -16.01 21.60 0.62
C SER A 158 -15.99 20.16 0.11
N GLU A 159 -14.89 19.43 0.28
CA GLU A 159 -14.80 18.00 -0.08
C GLU A 159 -15.74 17.15 0.78
N THR A 160 -15.77 17.42 2.09
CA THR A 160 -16.66 16.71 3.02
C THR A 160 -18.13 16.95 2.67
N SER A 161 -18.51 18.21 2.42
CA SER A 161 -19.86 18.58 1.97
C SER A 161 -20.20 17.92 0.62
N ALA A 162 -19.25 17.89 -0.32
CA ALA A 162 -19.44 17.26 -1.63
C ALA A 162 -19.64 15.74 -1.52
N PHE A 163 -18.85 15.04 -0.69
CA PHE A 163 -19.03 13.61 -0.45
C PHE A 163 -20.36 13.30 0.21
N GLN A 164 -20.81 14.13 1.16
CA GLN A 164 -22.13 14.00 1.74
C GLN A 164 -23.22 14.21 0.68
N TRP A 165 -23.10 15.25 -0.14
CA TRP A 165 -24.04 15.51 -1.22
C TRP A 165 -24.13 14.33 -2.19
N ILE A 166 -23.00 13.77 -2.61
CA ILE A 166 -22.95 12.56 -3.47
C ILE A 166 -23.72 11.42 -2.80
N ARG A 167 -23.48 11.20 -1.51
CA ARG A 167 -24.11 10.11 -0.76
C ARG A 167 -25.64 10.25 -0.68
N GLU A 168 -26.15 11.47 -0.61
CA GLU A 168 -27.57 11.75 -0.44
C GLU A 168 -28.32 11.94 -1.78
N ASN A 169 -27.62 12.32 -2.86
CA ASN A 169 -28.25 12.79 -4.10
C ASN A 169 -27.91 11.96 -5.35
N THR A 170 -27.13 10.89 -5.21
CA THR A 170 -26.79 9.98 -6.33
C THR A 170 -27.27 8.55 -6.05
N ALA A 171 -27.55 7.79 -7.11
CA ALA A 171 -27.85 6.36 -6.99
C ALA A 171 -26.64 5.60 -6.39
N GLU A 172 -26.89 4.45 -5.76
CA GLU A 172 -25.82 3.64 -5.15
C GLU A 172 -24.85 3.09 -6.20
N ASP A 173 -25.33 2.83 -7.41
CA ASP A 173 -24.54 2.35 -8.54
C ASP A 173 -24.01 3.47 -9.43
N ALA A 174 -24.23 4.75 -9.09
CA ALA A 174 -23.76 5.88 -9.89
C ALA A 174 -22.24 5.82 -10.10
N LEU A 175 -21.82 6.06 -11.35
CA LEU A 175 -20.43 6.10 -11.75
C LEU A 175 -19.92 7.54 -11.80
N ILE A 176 -18.91 7.83 -10.98
CA ILE A 176 -18.34 9.16 -10.84
C ILE A 176 -16.95 9.20 -11.45
N LEU A 177 -16.74 10.11 -12.40
CA LEU A 177 -15.42 10.47 -12.89
C LEU A 177 -14.77 11.47 -11.94
N ALA A 178 -13.59 11.14 -11.45
CA ALA A 178 -12.81 11.95 -10.51
C ALA A 178 -11.33 11.78 -10.79
N GLY A 179 -10.49 12.73 -10.38
CA GLY A 179 -9.04 12.60 -10.52
C GLY A 179 -8.47 11.43 -9.70
N PRO A 180 -7.25 10.96 -9.98
CA PRO A 180 -6.69 9.75 -9.37
C PRO A 180 -6.71 9.72 -7.83
N GLU A 181 -6.45 10.87 -7.19
CA GLU A 181 -6.50 10.97 -5.73
C GLU A 181 -7.93 10.96 -5.20
N THR A 182 -8.82 11.78 -5.77
CA THR A 182 -10.23 11.86 -5.36
C THR A 182 -10.97 10.55 -5.62
N GLY A 183 -10.61 9.82 -6.68
CA GLY A 183 -11.11 8.49 -7.00
C GLY A 183 -10.80 7.44 -5.92
N LEU A 184 -9.75 7.62 -5.10
CA LEU A 184 -9.51 6.79 -3.91
C LEU A 184 -10.51 7.10 -2.79
N TYR A 185 -10.92 8.37 -2.66
CA TYR A 185 -11.72 8.85 -1.55
C TYR A 185 -13.23 8.66 -1.77
N ILE A 186 -13.73 8.87 -2.99
CA ILE A 186 -15.18 8.79 -3.28
C ILE A 186 -15.77 7.43 -2.89
N PRO A 187 -15.22 6.27 -3.29
CA PRO A 187 -15.77 4.97 -2.88
C PRO A 187 -15.72 4.78 -1.36
N ALA A 188 -14.61 5.18 -0.72
CA ALA A 188 -14.43 5.06 0.72
C ALA A 188 -15.41 5.94 1.53
N GLN A 189 -15.73 7.13 1.01
CA GLN A 189 -16.60 8.10 1.68
C GLN A 189 -18.07 8.00 1.25
N THR A 190 -18.39 7.40 0.12
CA THR A 190 -19.75 7.46 -0.43
C THR A 190 -20.30 6.10 -0.86
N GLY A 191 -19.44 5.09 -1.06
CA GLY A 191 -19.84 3.80 -1.63
C GLY A 191 -20.12 3.84 -3.14
N ARG A 192 -19.94 4.98 -3.82
CA ARG A 192 -20.16 5.11 -5.27
C ARG A 192 -18.98 4.58 -6.05
N ARG A 193 -19.25 4.17 -7.29
CA ARG A 193 -18.23 3.65 -8.21
C ARG A 193 -17.47 4.80 -8.85
N VAL A 194 -16.22 4.53 -9.21
CA VAL A 194 -15.36 5.47 -9.94
C VAL A 194 -14.69 4.75 -11.11
N ILE A 195 -14.33 5.51 -12.14
CA ILE A 195 -13.57 4.98 -13.29
C ILE A 195 -12.21 4.45 -12.84
N TYR A 196 -11.51 5.25 -12.05
CA TYR A 196 -10.22 4.89 -11.46
C TYR A 196 -10.23 5.18 -9.97
N GLY A 197 -9.91 4.17 -9.17
CA GLY A 197 -9.78 4.27 -7.72
C GLY A 197 -8.40 3.85 -7.26
N HIS A 198 -8.25 2.61 -6.83
CA HIS A 198 -6.99 2.09 -6.32
C HIS A 198 -6.17 1.37 -7.42
N PRO A 199 -4.83 1.52 -7.48
CA PRO A 199 -3.98 0.88 -8.49
C PRO A 199 -4.11 -0.65 -8.56
N PHE A 200 -4.48 -1.28 -7.44
CA PHE A 200 -4.62 -2.73 -7.35
C PHE A 200 -6.07 -3.21 -7.43
N GLU A 201 -7.06 -2.31 -7.31
CA GLU A 201 -8.49 -2.68 -7.32
C GLU A 201 -9.21 -2.28 -8.60
N THR A 202 -8.67 -1.32 -9.34
CA THR A 202 -9.20 -0.89 -10.64
C THR A 202 -8.73 -1.87 -11.71
N VAL A 203 -9.63 -2.41 -12.53
CA VAL A 203 -9.24 -3.24 -13.69
C VAL A 203 -8.51 -2.36 -14.70
N ASP A 204 -7.38 -2.82 -15.23
CA ASP A 204 -6.52 -2.07 -16.15
C ASP A 204 -6.11 -0.70 -15.56
N ALA A 205 -5.71 -0.70 -14.29
CA ALA A 205 -5.52 0.50 -13.49
C ALA A 205 -4.61 1.57 -14.13
N GLU A 206 -3.49 1.17 -14.75
CA GLU A 206 -2.57 2.09 -15.38
C GLU A 206 -3.22 2.82 -16.56
N GLN A 207 -3.88 2.09 -17.46
CA GLN A 207 -4.62 2.68 -18.58
C GLN A 207 -5.77 3.57 -18.09
N MET A 208 -6.55 3.11 -17.10
CA MET A 208 -7.66 3.89 -16.56
C MET A 208 -7.19 5.17 -15.88
N LYS A 209 -6.04 5.13 -15.19
CA LYS A 209 -5.41 6.33 -14.62
C LYS A 209 -5.03 7.32 -15.71
N ASP A 210 -4.36 6.85 -16.75
CA ASP A 210 -3.89 7.69 -17.85
C ASP A 210 -5.07 8.30 -18.61
N ASP A 211 -6.14 7.53 -18.84
CA ASP A 211 -7.37 8.01 -19.45
C ASP A 211 -8.03 9.11 -18.62
N VAL A 212 -8.13 8.94 -17.30
CA VAL A 212 -8.68 9.95 -16.38
C VAL A 212 -7.80 11.21 -16.37
N VAL A 213 -6.48 11.07 -16.32
CA VAL A 213 -5.56 12.22 -16.39
C VAL A 213 -5.70 12.95 -17.71
N ASN A 214 -5.70 12.22 -18.84
CA ASN A 214 -5.85 12.79 -20.17
C ASN A 214 -7.20 13.48 -20.37
N TYR A 215 -8.27 12.99 -19.74
CA TYR A 215 -9.57 13.66 -19.72
C TYR A 215 -9.45 15.04 -19.05
N TYR A 216 -8.90 15.12 -17.84
CA TYR A 216 -8.79 16.39 -17.11
C TYR A 216 -7.77 17.36 -17.73
N SER A 217 -6.73 16.84 -18.38
CA SER A 217 -5.78 17.64 -19.16
C SER A 217 -6.32 18.13 -20.51
N GLY A 218 -7.54 17.72 -20.92
CA GLY A 218 -8.14 18.13 -22.18
C GLY A 218 -7.56 17.44 -23.43
N ASN A 219 -6.83 16.34 -23.24
CA ASN A 219 -6.20 15.57 -24.32
C ASN A 219 -7.13 14.52 -24.96
N LEU A 220 -8.35 14.38 -24.44
CA LEU A 220 -9.36 13.45 -24.94
C LEU A 220 -10.63 14.19 -25.38
N ASP A 221 -11.37 13.59 -26.32
CA ASP A 221 -12.75 13.98 -26.57
C ASP A 221 -13.61 13.61 -25.36
N CYS A 222 -13.93 14.63 -24.56
CA CYS A 222 -14.67 14.46 -23.33
C CYS A 222 -16.07 13.87 -23.55
N THR A 223 -16.78 14.26 -24.62
CA THR A 223 -18.14 13.77 -24.88
C THR A 223 -18.11 12.28 -25.22
N GLN A 224 -17.16 11.89 -26.07
CA GLN A 224 -16.97 10.49 -26.42
C GLN A 224 -16.55 9.67 -25.19
N PHE A 225 -15.66 10.20 -24.36
CA PHE A 225 -15.17 9.52 -23.17
C PHE A 225 -16.28 9.27 -22.13
N LEU A 226 -17.07 10.30 -21.81
CA LEU A 226 -18.19 10.19 -20.85
C LEU A 226 -19.23 9.20 -21.35
N LYS A 227 -19.56 9.24 -22.65
CA LYS A 227 -20.53 8.33 -23.26
C LYS A 227 -20.03 6.89 -23.34
N LYS A 228 -18.78 6.66 -23.75
CA LYS A 228 -18.16 5.33 -23.85
C LYS A 228 -18.16 4.62 -22.49
N ASN A 229 -17.86 5.36 -21.43
CA ASN A 229 -17.75 4.80 -20.08
C ASN A 229 -19.06 4.87 -19.28
N SER A 230 -20.14 5.43 -19.84
CA SER A 230 -21.43 5.62 -19.15
C SER A 230 -21.28 6.34 -17.80
N VAL A 231 -20.53 7.45 -17.81
CA VAL A 231 -20.30 8.26 -16.60
C VAL A 231 -21.56 9.04 -16.27
N ASP A 232 -22.02 8.96 -15.02
CA ASP A 232 -23.21 9.67 -14.55
C ASP A 232 -22.87 11.08 -14.02
N TYR A 233 -21.72 11.20 -13.34
CA TYR A 233 -21.28 12.44 -12.69
C TYR A 233 -19.79 12.69 -12.89
N VAL A 234 -19.41 13.97 -12.98
CA VAL A 234 -18.02 14.44 -13.03
C VAL A 234 -17.73 15.28 -11.79
N PHE A 235 -16.71 14.90 -11.04
CA PHE A 235 -16.21 15.64 -9.89
C PHE A 235 -15.09 16.58 -10.34
N TRP A 236 -15.16 17.84 -9.91
CA TRP A 236 -14.16 18.85 -10.24
C TRP A 236 -13.80 19.67 -9.00
N GLY A 237 -12.58 19.51 -8.49
CA GLY A 237 -12.09 20.24 -7.32
C GLY A 237 -10.63 20.63 -7.42
N ALA A 238 -10.04 20.99 -6.28
CA ALA A 238 -8.66 21.47 -6.19
C ALA A 238 -7.62 20.47 -6.72
N ARG A 239 -7.87 19.17 -6.56
CA ARG A 239 -6.96 18.12 -7.04
C ARG A 239 -7.06 17.94 -8.56
N GLU A 240 -8.25 18.06 -9.13
CA GLU A 240 -8.48 17.94 -10.57
C GLU A 240 -7.93 19.15 -11.34
N LEU A 241 -8.00 20.36 -10.74
CA LEU A 241 -7.38 21.58 -11.27
C LEU A 241 -5.87 21.43 -11.53
N GLY A 242 -5.19 20.53 -10.83
CA GLY A 242 -3.75 20.29 -11.01
C GLY A 242 -3.38 19.66 -12.35
N PHE A 243 -4.33 19.06 -13.08
CA PHE A 243 -4.07 18.36 -14.35
C PHE A 243 -4.31 19.24 -15.59
N GLY A 244 -4.99 20.38 -15.44
CA GLY A 244 -5.30 21.30 -16.54
C GLY A 244 -6.46 22.22 -16.21
N GLU A 245 -6.78 23.14 -17.13
CA GLU A 245 -7.97 23.98 -17.05
C GLU A 245 -9.05 23.40 -17.95
N THR A 246 -10.02 22.65 -17.43
CA THR A 246 -11.18 22.26 -18.24
C THR A 246 -12.50 22.59 -17.55
N PRO A 247 -13.17 23.68 -17.98
CA PRO A 247 -14.55 23.99 -17.64
C PRO A 247 -15.44 23.32 -18.69
N PHE A 248 -15.89 22.10 -18.42
CA PHE A 248 -16.49 21.23 -19.43
C PHE A 248 -17.77 21.81 -20.10
N SER A 249 -17.96 21.47 -21.38
CA SER A 249 -19.18 21.67 -22.18
C SER A 249 -19.51 20.39 -22.95
N CYS A 250 -19.30 19.25 -22.31
CA CYS A 250 -19.35 17.89 -22.85
C CYS A 250 -20.75 17.27 -22.71
N GLY A 251 -21.76 18.11 -22.50
CA GLY A 251 -23.12 17.70 -22.19
C GLY A 251 -23.38 17.51 -20.70
N GLU A 252 -22.55 18.03 -19.80
CA GLU A 252 -22.84 17.99 -18.36
C GLU A 252 -23.51 19.26 -17.83
N LYS A 253 -24.30 19.10 -16.77
CA LYS A 253 -25.00 20.17 -16.08
C LYS A 253 -24.52 20.27 -14.64
N GLU A 254 -24.17 21.47 -14.20
CA GLU A 254 -23.85 21.73 -12.80
C GLU A 254 -25.05 21.36 -11.90
N VAL A 255 -24.79 20.51 -10.91
CA VAL A 255 -25.79 20.04 -9.93
C VAL A 255 -25.41 20.37 -8.49
N TYR A 256 -24.13 20.65 -8.23
CA TYR A 256 -23.62 21.08 -6.93
C TYR A 256 -22.39 21.95 -7.10
N LYS A 257 -22.26 23.00 -6.28
CA LYS A 257 -21.11 23.90 -6.27
C LYS A 257 -20.87 24.48 -4.89
N GLU A 258 -19.66 24.33 -4.38
CA GLU A 258 -19.26 24.89 -3.09
C GLU A 258 -17.76 25.20 -3.07
N SER A 259 -17.40 26.45 -2.81
CA SER A 259 -16.02 26.89 -2.54
C SER A 259 -14.95 26.33 -3.48
N GLY A 260 -15.18 26.42 -4.80
CA GLY A 260 -14.22 25.98 -5.83
C GLY A 260 -14.29 24.48 -6.18
N LEU A 261 -15.25 23.74 -5.61
CA LEU A 261 -15.59 22.37 -6.00
C LEU A 261 -16.95 22.39 -6.70
N THR A 262 -17.03 21.72 -7.84
CA THR A 262 -18.25 21.56 -8.62
C THR A 262 -18.48 20.08 -8.93
N ILE A 263 -19.74 19.63 -8.86
CA ILE A 263 -20.15 18.33 -9.38
C ILE A 263 -21.09 18.58 -10.54
N TYR A 264 -20.80 17.91 -11.65
CA TYR A 264 -21.61 17.96 -12.86
C TYR A 264 -22.32 16.62 -13.05
N LYS A 265 -23.56 16.66 -13.52
CA LYS A 265 -24.31 15.48 -13.97
C LYS A 265 -24.24 15.40 -15.49
N VAL A 266 -23.84 14.26 -16.03
CA VAL A 266 -23.76 14.03 -17.48
C VAL A 266 -25.17 13.84 -18.04
N ILE A 267 -25.49 14.50 -19.15
CA ILE A 267 -26.75 14.33 -19.88
C ILE A 267 -26.47 13.41 -21.06
N HIS A 268 -27.12 12.24 -21.07
CA HIS A 268 -27.04 11.25 -22.14
C HIS A 268 -28.08 11.48 -23.24
#